data_AF-A0A4Q5VF74-F1
#
_entry.id   AF-A0A4Q5VF74-F1
#
_cell.length_a   1.000
_cell.length_b   1.000
_cell.length_c   1.000
_cell.angle_alpha   90.00
_cell.angle_beta   90.00
_cell.angle_gamma   90.00
#
_symmetry.space_group_name_H-M   'P 1'
#
loop_
_entity.id
_entity.type
_entity.pdbx_description
1 polymer ?
#
loop_
_entity_poly.entity_id
_entity_poly.type
_entity_poly.pdbx_seq_one_letter_code
_entity_poly.pdbx_strand_id
1 'polypeptide(L)'
;MTTQGLTDAAGNFGSPLQLLIILAVVLLLFGGKRLRNLGGDLGSAIKGFKNAVAPSESEKPKDEHQAPYQLGNEQAELIRSVSSEKPPVNRAG
;
A
#
# COMPACT_ATOMS: atom_id res chain seq x y z
N MET A 1 14.62 -49.89 0.30
CA MET A 1 13.87 -49.33 1.45
C MET A 1 13.86 -47.81 1.32
N THR A 2 13.06 -47.29 0.40
CA THR A 2 12.76 -45.85 0.24
C THR A 2 11.32 -45.77 -0.24
N THR A 3 10.58 -44.80 0.28
CA THR A 3 9.12 -44.65 0.15
C THR A 3 8.69 -44.08 -1.22
N GLN A 4 9.34 -44.49 -2.32
CA GLN A 4 8.94 -44.08 -3.66
C GLN A 4 7.67 -44.78 -4.14
N GLY A 5 7.34 -45.97 -3.63
CA GLY A 5 6.17 -46.73 -4.09
C GLY A 5 4.82 -46.31 -3.50
N LEU A 6 4.77 -45.33 -2.58
CA LEU A 6 3.53 -44.92 -1.90
C LEU A 6 3.08 -43.48 -2.26
N THR A 7 3.89 -42.71 -2.99
CA THR A 7 3.57 -41.35 -3.43
C THR A 7 2.75 -41.28 -4.72
N ASP A 8 2.57 -42.41 -5.40
CA ASP A 8 2.24 -42.42 -6.83
C ASP A 8 0.75 -42.69 -7.13
N ALA A 9 -0.06 -43.06 -6.13
CA ALA A 9 -1.47 -43.44 -6.38
C ALA A 9 -2.49 -42.29 -6.31
N ALA A 10 -2.13 -41.15 -5.71
CA ALA A 10 -2.95 -39.93 -5.66
C ALA A 10 -2.05 -38.69 -5.60
N GLY A 11 -0.98 -38.74 -6.39
CA GLY A 11 0.26 -38.01 -6.15
C GLY A 11 0.10 -36.51 -6.03
N ASN A 12 0.29 -35.99 -4.82
CA ASN A 12 0.99 -34.73 -4.52
C ASN A 12 0.62 -33.47 -5.35
N PHE A 13 -0.55 -33.44 -6.01
CA PHE A 13 -0.95 -32.42 -6.98
C PHE A 13 -1.06 -31.01 -6.35
N GLY A 14 -1.18 -30.94 -5.01
CA GLY A 14 -1.25 -29.70 -4.24
C GLY A 14 0.03 -29.35 -3.46
N SER A 15 1.16 -30.03 -3.69
CA SER A 15 2.38 -29.75 -2.94
C SER A 15 2.90 -28.34 -3.18
N PRO A 16 3.28 -27.57 -2.13
CA PRO A 16 3.84 -26.24 -2.29
C PRO A 16 5.04 -26.19 -3.24
N LEU A 17 5.87 -27.23 -3.28
CA LEU A 17 7.02 -27.29 -4.17
C LEU A 17 6.63 -27.42 -5.66
N GLN A 18 5.55 -28.14 -5.97
CA GLN A 18 5.03 -28.26 -7.33
C GLN A 18 4.50 -26.91 -7.84
N LEU A 19 3.78 -26.18 -6.99
CA LEU A 19 3.29 -24.83 -7.31
C LEU A 19 4.44 -23.86 -7.60
N LEU A 20 5.56 -23.96 -6.88
CA LEU A 20 6.75 -23.15 -7.16
C LEU A 20 7.38 -23.46 -8.51
N ILE A 21 7.42 -24.73 -8.93
CA ILE A 21 7.93 -25.12 -10.26
C ILE A 21 7.05 -24.53 -11.36
N ILE A 22 5.72 -24.66 -11.23
CA ILE A 22 4.77 -24.10 -12.21
C ILE A 22 4.89 -22.57 -12.26
N LEU A 23 4.95 -21.92 -11.10
CA LEU A 23 5.14 -20.47 -10.99
C LEU A 23 6.44 -20.02 -11.65
N ALA A 24 7.54 -20.76 -11.50
CA ALA A 24 8.81 -20.44 -12.13
C ALA A 24 8.71 -20.47 -13.67
N VAL A 25 8.04 -21.48 -14.23
CA VAL A 25 7.81 -21.56 -15.69
C VAL A 25 6.95 -20.39 -16.17
N VAL A 26 5.86 -20.05 -15.47
CA VAL A 26 5.01 -18.90 -15.80
C VAL A 26 5.81 -17.59 -15.75
N LEU A 27 6.66 -17.41 -14.73
CA LEU A 27 7.53 -16.23 -14.62
C LEU A 27 8.55 -16.12 -15.76
N LEU A 28 9.06 -17.26 -16.26
CA LEU A 28 9.96 -17.30 -17.42
C LEU A 28 9.23 -16.93 -18.71
N LEU A 29 8.00 -17.42 -18.91
CA LEU A 29 7.21 -17.15 -20.11
C LEU A 29 6.67 -15.72 -20.18
N PHE A 30 6.09 -15.24 -19.07
CA PHE A 30 5.48 -13.91 -19.00
C PHE A 30 6.48 -12.82 -18.62
N GLY A 31 7.61 -13.19 -18.02
CA GLY A 31 8.58 -12.27 -17.43
C GLY A 31 8.07 -11.69 -16.10
N GLY A 32 8.99 -11.52 -15.13
CA GLY A 32 8.65 -10.96 -13.81
C GLY A 32 8.06 -9.54 -13.86
N LYS A 33 8.32 -8.76 -14.91
CA LYS A 33 7.81 -7.39 -15.06
C LYS A 33 6.30 -7.34 -15.28
N ARG A 34 5.75 -8.27 -16.08
CA ARG A 34 4.29 -8.37 -16.31
C ARG A 34 3.58 -8.91 -15.06
N LEU A 35 4.17 -9.92 -14.41
CA LEU A 35 3.61 -10.51 -13.20
C LEU A 35 3.63 -9.54 -12.02
N ARG A 36 4.64 -8.66 -11.90
CA ARG A 36 4.69 -7.63 -10.85
C ARG A 36 3.65 -6.54 -11.06
N ASN A 37 3.47 -6.08 -12.29
CA ASN A 37 2.47 -5.06 -12.61
C ASN A 37 1.04 -5.58 -12.35
N LEU A 38 0.71 -6.81 -12.79
CA LEU A 38 -0.60 -7.41 -12.54
C LEU A 38 -0.78 -7.90 -11.09
N GLY A 39 0.29 -8.40 -10.49
CA GLY A 39 0.28 -8.93 -9.13
C GLY A 39 0.13 -7.85 -8.05
N GLY A 40 0.57 -6.62 -8.31
CA GLY A 40 0.34 -5.49 -7.41
C GLY A 40 -1.15 -5.16 -7.25
N ASP A 41 -1.87 -5.04 -8.37
CA ASP A 41 -3.30 -4.72 -8.39
C ASP A 41 -4.14 -5.86 -7.82
N LEU A 42 -3.90 -7.10 -8.29
CA LEU A 42 -4.60 -8.29 -7.81
C LEU A 42 -4.28 -8.59 -6.34
N GLY A 43 -3.04 -8.41 -5.92
CA GLY A 43 -2.62 -8.61 -4.53
C GLY A 43 -3.27 -7.61 -3.58
N SER A 44 -3.46 -6.36 -4.02
CA SER A 44 -4.13 -5.33 -3.22
C SER A 44 -5.62 -5.64 -3.05
N ALA A 45 -6.30 -6.10 -4.11
CA ALA A 45 -7.69 -6.54 -4.04
C ALA A 45 -7.88 -7.76 -3.10
N ILE A 46 -7.00 -8.76 -3.20
CA ILE A 46 -7.03 -9.96 -2.35
C ILE A 46 -6.73 -9.60 -0.89
N LYS A 47 -5.83 -8.64 -0.62
CA LYS A 47 -5.54 -8.15 0.73
C LYS A 47 -6.79 -7.51 1.37
N GLY A 48 -7.53 -6.69 0.63
CA GLY A 48 -8.80 -6.12 1.10
C GLY A 48 -9.85 -7.19 1.40
N PHE A 49 -9.97 -8.20 0.52
CA PHE A 49 -10.89 -9.33 0.74
C PHE A 49 -10.52 -10.15 1.99
N LYS A 50 -9.24 -10.49 2.18
CA LYS A 50 -8.79 -11.23 3.37
C LYS A 50 -9.09 -10.46 4.66
N ASN A 51 -8.86 -9.14 4.66
CA ASN A 51 -9.11 -8.30 5.82
C ASN A 51 -10.61 -8.22 6.17
N ALA A 52 -11.49 -8.26 5.16
CA ALA A 52 -12.94 -8.25 5.36
C ALA A 52 -13.48 -9.61 5.86
N VAL A 53 -12.87 -10.72 5.42
CA VAL A 53 -13.30 -12.09 5.77
C VAL A 53 -12.70 -12.58 7.09
N ALA A 54 -11.49 -12.13 7.44
CA ALA A 54 -10.80 -12.45 8.68
C ALA A 54 -10.33 -11.15 9.36
N PRO A 55 -11.15 -10.56 10.26
CA PRO A 55 -10.78 -9.37 11.01
C PRO A 55 -9.75 -9.74 12.08
N SER A 56 -8.50 -9.96 11.67
CA SER A 56 -7.36 -10.18 12.56
C SER A 56 -6.38 -9.02 12.41
N GLU A 57 -6.49 -8.09 13.36
CA GLU A 57 -5.48 -7.15 13.88
C GLU A 57 -4.16 -7.08 13.10
N SER A 58 -4.07 -6.15 12.15
CA SER A 58 -2.80 -5.66 11.57
C SER A 58 -3.06 -4.40 10.75
N GLU A 59 -3.49 -3.33 11.42
CA GLU A 59 -3.53 -2.00 10.82
C GLU A 59 -2.17 -1.31 11.00
N LYS A 60 -1.42 -1.21 9.90
CA LYS A 60 -0.66 0.02 9.61
C LYS A 60 -0.83 0.34 8.12
N PRO A 61 -1.49 1.46 7.78
CA PRO A 61 -1.46 1.98 6.42
C PRO A 61 -0.03 2.44 6.15
N LYS A 62 0.61 1.87 5.12
CA LYS A 62 1.74 2.52 4.46
C LYS A 62 1.14 3.40 3.38
N ASP A 63 0.87 4.65 3.75
CA ASP A 63 0.55 5.70 2.78
C ASP A 63 1.80 6.03 1.98
N GLU A 64 1.82 5.57 0.74
CA GLU A 64 2.73 6.06 -0.30
C GLU A 64 2.01 7.20 -1.03
N HIS A 65 1.91 8.36 -0.37
CA HIS A 65 1.57 9.63 -1.01
C HIS A 65 2.52 10.72 -0.51
N GLN A 66 3.71 10.75 -1.10
CA GLN A 66 4.49 11.98 -1.16
C GLN A 66 3.86 12.86 -2.25
N ALA A 67 3.03 13.80 -1.83
CA ALA A 67 2.78 15.04 -2.56
C ALA A 67 2.86 16.17 -1.53
N PRO A 68 3.93 17.00 -1.52
CA PRO A 68 4.00 18.11 -0.59
C PRO A 68 2.95 19.16 -0.99
N TYR A 69 1.92 19.32 -0.16
CA TYR A 69 1.07 20.50 -0.17
C TYR A 69 1.92 21.71 0.26
N GLN A 70 2.31 22.54 -0.69
CA GLN A 70 2.72 23.91 -0.41
C GLN A 70 1.47 24.78 -0.41
N LEU A 71 0.99 25.15 0.78
CA LEU A 71 -0.12 26.09 0.93
C LEU A 71 0.38 27.34 1.68
N GLY A 72 0.72 28.37 0.90
CA GLY A 72 0.24 29.74 1.11
C GLY A 72 0.65 30.47 2.39
N ASN A 73 1.89 30.92 2.43
CA ASN A 73 2.40 31.99 3.28
C ASN A 73 1.79 33.40 3.00
N GLU A 74 0.88 33.53 2.03
CA GLU A 74 0.27 34.82 1.65
C GLU A 74 -0.91 35.24 2.56
N GLN A 75 -1.61 34.30 3.20
CA GLN A 75 -2.78 34.63 4.04
C GLN A 75 -2.39 35.23 5.40
N ALA A 76 -1.18 34.94 5.88
CA ALA A 76 -0.65 35.50 7.12
C ALA A 76 -0.30 36.99 6.99
N GLU A 77 0.02 37.47 5.79
CA GLU A 77 0.34 38.89 5.54
C GLU A 77 -0.92 39.75 5.50
N LEU A 78 -2.01 39.24 4.90
CA LEU A 78 -3.31 39.93 4.83
C LEU A 78 -3.95 40.16 6.21
N ILE A 79 -3.81 39.19 7.13
CA ILE A 79 -4.32 39.32 8.50
C ILE A 79 -3.52 40.38 9.29
N ARG A 80 -2.21 40.51 8.99
CA ARG A 80 -1.34 41.48 9.65
C ARG A 80 -1.55 42.92 9.13
N SER A 81 -1.94 43.10 7.87
CA SER A 81 -2.33 44.41 7.34
C SER A 81 -3.70 44.87 7.83
N VAL A 82 -4.63 43.95 8.08
CA VAL A 82 -5.97 44.27 8.63
C VAL A 82 -5.90 44.56 10.14
N SER A 83 -4.95 43.96 10.86
CA SER A 83 -4.85 44.11 12.33
C SER A 83 -4.02 45.31 12.82
N SER A 84 -3.45 46.14 11.93
CA SER A 84 -2.51 47.21 12.34
C SER A 84 -3.06 48.64 12.30
N GLU A 85 -4.37 48.87 12.22
CA GLU A 85 -4.94 50.20 12.50
C GLU A 85 -5.09 50.42 14.02
N LYS A 86 -3.99 50.91 14.61
CA LYS A 86 -3.91 51.34 16.01
C LYS A 86 -4.77 52.60 16.22
N PRO A 87 -5.79 52.59 17.11
CA PRO A 87 -6.56 53.80 17.37
C PRO A 87 -5.68 54.82 18.13
N PRO A 88 -5.85 56.13 17.89
CA PRO A 88 -5.10 57.16 18.59
C PRO A 88 -5.47 57.15 20.08
N VAL A 89 -4.47 56.94 20.93
CA VAL A 89 -4.61 57.07 22.37
C VAL A 89 -4.71 58.57 22.70
N ASN A 90 -5.94 59.08 22.79
CA ASN A 90 -6.15 60.47 23.21
C ASN A 90 -5.95 60.57 24.71
N ARG A 91 -4.73 61.01 25.05
CA ARG A 91 -4.32 61.53 26.34
C ARG A 91 -4.72 63.00 26.40
N ALA A 92 -5.82 63.31 27.06
CA ALA A 92 -6.19 64.64 27.52
C ALA A 92 -7.22 64.44 28.64
N GLY A 93 -7.12 65.03 29.82
CA GLY A 93 -6.18 65.93 30.48
C GLY A 93 -6.63 66.02 31.93
#